data_AF-A0A9P4WEA5-F1
#
_entry.id   AF-A0A9P4WEA5-F1
#
_cell.length_a   1.000
_cell.length_b   1.000
_cell.length_c   1.000
_cell.angle_alpha   90.00
_cell.angle_beta   90.00
_cell.angle_gamma   90.00
#
_symmetry.space_group_name_H-M   'P 1'
#
loop_
_entity.id
_entity.type
_entity.pdbx_description
1 polymer ?
#
loop_
_entity_poly.entity_id
_entity_poly.type
_entity_poly.pdbx_seq_one_letter_code
_entity_poly.pdbx_strand_id
1 'polypeptide(L)'
;MSCLESLRSLTDIGRADDVNGRPGFYNATSIVQSSIDSLQDATKYAGIVNLPTTYGTILIRFLVLQNTTADLNIIRKYQDASSLTEVPRKASYAPSPPNNASLASLAPNASLLGIDTPQKLLDFASRFVLYNQPELASERQRVAGILGQAGIYDGAYTSPTGVNLTQAARIANSSITADVTNPANIRKQSNDWQVSTAGYQGNFGKNYAGRASVAIAGYQQLPAQQVLYPGYRSTGFTSQFSLAENQSLLWTFSGKPPVQAQDFGFWSVTVYGDDQYLIPNPIGRSSVSDRTWNLTYQESDQKVYGPDTNATRDGPFQVLLQPAEIPPPANWTGNWLPVSRNFSFITRWYVPYPALTNGSYVYPKIETIDTIR
;
A
#
# COMPACT_ATOMS: atom_id res chain seq x y z
N MET A 1 11.09 2.07 -19.61
CA MET A 1 10.11 1.61 -20.62
C MET A 1 8.76 1.73 -19.96
N SER A 2 8.05 2.80 -20.31
CA SER A 2 6.82 3.32 -19.71
C SER A 2 5.68 2.32 -19.85
N CYS A 3 5.05 1.97 -18.73
CA CYS A 3 3.95 0.99 -18.68
C CYS A 3 2.57 1.66 -18.73
N LEU A 4 2.41 2.78 -19.44
CA LEU A 4 1.18 3.57 -19.41
C LEU A 4 0.75 4.15 -20.77
N GLU A 5 1.16 3.51 -21.88
CA GLU A 5 0.55 3.75 -23.19
C GLU A 5 -0.11 2.47 -23.71
N SER A 6 -1.42 2.57 -23.96
CA SER A 6 -2.36 1.54 -24.42
C SER A 6 -2.96 0.61 -23.35
N LEU A 7 -4.10 1.02 -22.77
CA LEU A 7 -5.12 0.10 -22.22
C LEU A 7 -5.85 -0.63 -23.37
N ARG A 8 -5.08 -1.29 -24.25
CA ARG A 8 -5.54 -2.37 -25.14
C ARG A 8 -4.58 -3.53 -24.92
N SER A 9 -4.80 -4.31 -23.86
CA SER A 9 -3.79 -5.29 -23.47
C SER A 9 -4.44 -6.35 -22.59
N LEU A 10 -5.03 -7.36 -23.23
CA LEU A 10 -5.49 -8.59 -22.57
C LEU A 10 -4.30 -9.12 -21.75
N THR A 11 -4.41 -9.22 -20.43
CA THR A 11 -3.36 -9.83 -19.59
C THR A 11 -3.92 -11.13 -19.05
N ASP A 12 -3.23 -12.24 -19.30
CA ASP A 12 -3.63 -13.54 -18.74
C ASP A 12 -3.09 -13.68 -17.31
N ILE A 13 -3.82 -14.38 -16.45
CA ILE A 13 -3.43 -14.61 -15.05
C ILE A 13 -3.43 -16.11 -14.81
N GLY A 14 -2.22 -16.69 -14.74
CA GLY A 14 -1.98 -18.10 -14.49
C GLY A 14 -1.39 -18.35 -13.10
N ARG A 15 -1.34 -19.61 -12.67
CA ARG A 15 -0.54 -19.99 -11.49
C ARG A 15 0.86 -20.40 -11.92
N ALA A 16 1.86 -19.89 -11.21
CA ALA A 16 3.28 -20.17 -11.43
C ALA A 16 3.57 -21.68 -11.44
N ASP A 17 2.99 -22.42 -10.49
CA ASP A 17 3.15 -23.87 -10.36
C ASP A 17 2.48 -24.66 -11.50
N ASP A 18 1.44 -24.12 -12.15
CA ASP A 18 0.77 -24.79 -13.27
C ASP A 18 1.58 -24.70 -14.58
N VAL A 19 2.56 -23.79 -14.64
CA VAL A 19 3.40 -23.53 -15.83
C VAL A 19 4.89 -23.73 -15.57
N ASN A 20 5.27 -24.32 -14.42
CA ASN A 20 6.66 -24.40 -13.94
C ASN A 20 7.43 -23.06 -14.05
N GLY A 21 6.71 -21.95 -13.91
CA GLY A 21 7.22 -20.59 -14.04
C GLY A 21 7.55 -19.98 -12.69
N ARG A 22 8.33 -18.89 -12.68
CA ARG A 22 8.48 -18.09 -11.46
C ARG A 22 7.23 -17.21 -11.29
N PRO A 23 6.84 -16.87 -10.06
CA PRO A 23 5.86 -15.82 -9.83
C PRO A 23 6.32 -14.49 -10.45
N GLY A 24 5.39 -13.72 -11.00
CA GLY A 24 5.70 -12.41 -11.59
C GLY A 24 4.99 -12.14 -12.91
N PHE A 25 5.28 -10.97 -13.49
CA PHE A 25 4.77 -10.54 -14.78
C PHE A 25 5.75 -10.86 -15.91
N TYR A 26 5.24 -11.44 -16.98
CA TYR A 26 5.96 -11.79 -18.20
C TYR A 26 5.35 -11.03 -19.36
N ASN A 27 6.14 -10.21 -20.05
CA ASN A 27 5.67 -9.47 -21.23
C ASN A 27 5.57 -10.43 -22.43
N ALA A 28 4.58 -10.26 -23.31
CA ALA A 28 4.34 -11.10 -24.49
C ALA A 28 5.59 -11.38 -25.34
N THR A 29 6.47 -10.38 -25.49
CA THR A 29 7.72 -10.48 -26.26
C THR A 29 8.80 -11.34 -25.59
N SER A 30 8.72 -11.56 -24.28
CA SER A 30 9.66 -12.39 -23.49
C SER A 30 9.21 -13.86 -23.36
N ILE A 31 7.98 -14.18 -23.75
CA ILE A 31 7.37 -15.52 -23.57
C ILE A 31 7.96 -16.56 -24.56
N VAL A 32 8.71 -16.14 -25.57
CA VAL A 32 9.26 -17.01 -26.62
C VAL A 32 10.38 -17.95 -26.11
N GLN A 33 10.87 -17.83 -24.87
CA GLN A 33 12.07 -18.55 -24.42
C GLN A 33 11.96 -19.41 -23.14
N SER A 34 10.77 -19.62 -22.58
CA SER A 34 10.62 -20.51 -21.43
C SER A 34 9.35 -21.35 -21.55
N SER A 35 9.43 -22.59 -21.11
CA SER A 35 8.44 -23.70 -21.01
C SER A 35 7.00 -23.34 -20.56
N ILE A 36 6.40 -22.29 -21.12
CA ILE A 36 5.04 -21.80 -20.95
C ILE A 36 4.18 -22.27 -22.16
N ASP A 37 4.58 -23.38 -22.81
CA ASP A 37 3.85 -23.99 -23.94
C ASP A 37 2.44 -24.50 -23.58
N SER A 38 2.03 -24.39 -22.30
CA SER A 38 0.70 -24.79 -21.82
C SER A 38 -0.37 -23.69 -21.91
N LEU A 39 -0.01 -22.41 -22.09
CA LEU A 39 -0.98 -21.32 -22.28
C LEU A 39 -1.23 -21.10 -23.78
N GLN A 40 -2.47 -21.34 -24.24
CA GLN A 40 -2.85 -21.10 -25.64
C GLN A 40 -2.60 -19.64 -26.03
N ASP A 41 -1.89 -19.43 -27.15
CA ASP A 41 -1.70 -18.11 -27.79
C ASP A 41 -1.31 -17.00 -26.80
N ALA A 42 -0.20 -17.16 -26.08
CA ALA A 42 0.40 -16.09 -25.28
C ALA A 42 0.60 -14.77 -26.07
N THR A 43 0.63 -14.85 -27.40
CA THR A 43 0.65 -13.75 -28.38
C THR A 43 -0.63 -12.90 -28.42
N LYS A 44 -1.77 -13.42 -27.94
CA LYS A 44 -3.04 -12.67 -27.81
C LYS A 44 -3.07 -11.73 -26.62
N TYR A 45 -2.20 -11.98 -25.65
CA TYR A 45 -2.10 -11.21 -24.42
C TYR A 45 -0.90 -10.27 -24.50
N ALA A 46 -0.99 -9.11 -23.86
CA ALA A 46 0.14 -8.20 -23.69
C ALA A 46 1.12 -8.69 -22.60
N GLY A 47 0.64 -9.54 -21.70
CA GLY A 47 1.48 -10.21 -20.73
C GLY A 47 0.73 -11.25 -19.93
N ILE A 48 1.49 -11.98 -19.11
CA ILE A 48 0.99 -13.04 -18.25
C ILE A 48 1.47 -12.78 -16.82
N VAL A 49 0.55 -12.83 -15.86
CA VAL A 49 0.86 -12.76 -14.43
C VAL A 49 0.80 -14.17 -13.85
N ASN A 50 1.93 -14.66 -13.37
CA ASN A 50 2.03 -15.93 -12.66
C ASN A 50 1.90 -15.70 -11.15
N LEU A 51 0.84 -16.26 -10.55
CA LEU A 51 0.61 -16.22 -9.10
C LEU A 51 1.15 -17.48 -8.42
N PRO A 52 1.82 -17.38 -7.25
CA PRO A 52 2.29 -18.55 -6.50
C PRO A 52 1.15 -19.29 -5.78
N THR A 53 -0.07 -18.76 -5.81
CA THR A 53 -1.18 -19.18 -4.95
C THR A 53 -2.46 -19.36 -5.75
N THR A 54 -3.40 -20.10 -5.17
CA THR A 54 -4.73 -20.29 -5.74
C THR A 54 -5.56 -19.03 -5.73
N TYR A 55 -5.58 -18.37 -4.57
CA TYR A 55 -6.35 -17.18 -4.33
C TYR A 55 -5.45 -15.96 -4.53
N GLY A 56 -5.97 -14.95 -5.21
CA GLY A 56 -5.29 -13.70 -5.47
C GLY A 56 -6.28 -12.55 -5.40
N THR A 57 -5.74 -11.34 -5.28
CA THR A 57 -6.50 -10.09 -5.31
C THR A 57 -5.92 -9.18 -6.36
N ILE A 58 -6.77 -8.51 -7.13
CA ILE A 58 -6.37 -7.50 -8.11
C ILE A 58 -6.88 -6.16 -7.59
N LEU A 59 -6.00 -5.17 -7.56
CA LEU A 59 -6.35 -3.79 -7.22
C LEU A 59 -6.02 -2.88 -8.40
N ILE A 60 -7.04 -2.23 -8.93
CA ILE A 60 -6.91 -1.23 -10.00
C ILE A 60 -7.20 0.14 -9.38
N ARG A 61 -6.28 1.09 -9.56
CA ARG A 61 -6.43 2.47 -9.09
C ARG A 61 -6.44 3.40 -10.30
N PHE A 62 -7.53 4.14 -10.47
CA PHE A 62 -7.60 5.22 -11.44
C PHE A 62 -7.28 6.53 -10.75
N LEU A 63 -6.35 7.29 -11.33
CA LEU A 63 -6.01 8.62 -10.84
C LEU A 63 -7.10 9.61 -11.26
N VAL A 64 -7.67 10.31 -10.29
CA VAL A 64 -8.50 11.50 -10.51
C VAL A 64 -7.57 12.71 -10.52
N LEU A 65 -7.59 13.49 -11.60
CA LEU A 65 -6.70 14.65 -11.76
C LEU A 65 -7.27 15.92 -11.13
N GLN A 66 -8.54 16.21 -11.42
CA GLN A 66 -9.18 17.48 -11.02
C GLN A 66 -10.57 17.28 -10.39
N ASN A 67 -11.11 16.06 -10.39
CA ASN A 67 -12.44 15.75 -9.87
C ASN A 67 -13.56 16.56 -10.54
N THR A 68 -13.40 16.86 -11.83
CA THR A 68 -14.45 17.49 -12.65
C THR A 68 -15.35 16.42 -13.26
N THR A 69 -16.57 16.79 -13.66
CA THR A 69 -17.47 15.88 -14.38
C THR A 69 -16.81 15.26 -15.61
N ALA A 70 -15.99 16.04 -16.35
CA ALA A 70 -15.27 15.55 -17.52
C ALA A 70 -14.23 14.48 -17.15
N ASP A 71 -13.42 14.73 -16.11
CA ASP A 71 -12.41 13.79 -15.60
C ASP A 71 -13.05 12.49 -15.10
N LEU A 72 -14.13 12.60 -14.31
CA LEU A 72 -14.88 11.45 -13.83
C LEU A 72 -15.52 10.64 -14.97
N ASN A 73 -15.98 11.29 -16.04
CA ASN A 73 -16.52 10.59 -17.21
C ASN A 73 -15.44 9.83 -17.99
N ILE A 74 -14.19 10.29 -17.99
CA ILE A 74 -13.06 9.56 -18.57
C ILE A 74 -12.79 8.29 -17.75
N ILE A 75 -12.74 8.41 -16.42
CA ILE A 75 -12.52 7.28 -15.52
C ILE A 75 -13.61 6.22 -15.68
N ARG A 76 -14.89 6.63 -15.70
CA ARG A 76 -16.01 5.71 -15.90
C ARG A 76 -15.90 4.93 -17.21
N LYS A 77 -15.46 5.57 -18.30
CA LYS A 77 -15.21 4.86 -19.57
C LYS A 77 -14.17 3.75 -19.44
N TYR A 78 -13.09 3.97 -18.67
CA TYR A 78 -12.11 2.91 -18.41
C TYR A 78 -12.69 1.78 -17.55
N GLN A 79 -13.51 2.12 -16.56
CA GLN A 79 -14.20 1.14 -15.72
C GLN A 79 -15.18 0.30 -16.54
N ASP A 80 -16.03 0.93 -17.34
CA ASP A 80 -17.03 0.28 -18.19
C ASP A 80 -16.40 -0.60 -19.28
N ALA A 81 -15.20 -0.23 -19.75
CA ALA A 81 -14.44 -1.01 -20.73
C ALA A 81 -13.63 -2.16 -20.12
N SER A 82 -13.59 -2.29 -18.79
CA SER A 82 -12.83 -3.34 -18.10
C SER A 82 -13.67 -4.59 -17.89
N SER A 83 -13.09 -5.77 -18.13
CA SER A 83 -13.75 -7.06 -17.88
C SER A 83 -12.74 -8.12 -17.42
N LEU A 84 -13.25 -9.18 -16.77
CA LEU A 84 -12.50 -10.37 -16.42
C LEU A 84 -13.23 -11.58 -17.00
N THR A 85 -12.50 -12.42 -17.72
CA THR A 85 -13.05 -13.62 -18.37
C THR A 85 -12.22 -14.82 -17.94
N GLU A 86 -12.90 -15.92 -17.62
CA GLU A 86 -12.23 -17.17 -17.26
C GLU A 86 -11.62 -17.82 -18.50
N VAL A 87 -10.39 -18.32 -18.36
CA VAL A 87 -9.70 -19.08 -19.39
C VAL A 87 -9.53 -20.52 -18.88
N PRO A 88 -10.06 -21.55 -19.57
CA PRO A 88 -9.89 -22.93 -19.17
C PRO A 88 -8.42 -23.36 -19.13
N ARG A 89 -8.00 -24.00 -18.04
CA ARG A 89 -6.65 -24.55 -17.91
C ARG A 89 -6.54 -25.92 -18.57
N LYS A 90 -5.46 -26.14 -19.32
CA LYS A 90 -5.14 -27.45 -19.92
C LYS A 90 -4.62 -28.47 -18.91
N ALA A 91 -3.88 -28.01 -17.91
CA ALA A 91 -3.34 -28.83 -16.82
C ALA A 91 -3.32 -28.00 -15.53
N SER A 92 -3.51 -28.65 -14.38
CA SER A 92 -3.28 -28.07 -13.06
C SER A 92 -2.39 -29.00 -12.28
N TYR A 93 -1.22 -28.51 -11.89
CA TYR A 93 -0.22 -29.24 -11.12
C TYR A 93 -0.19 -28.77 -9.67
N ALA A 94 -0.64 -27.54 -9.40
CA ALA A 94 -0.78 -27.01 -8.06
C ALA A 94 -2.01 -27.61 -7.35
N PRO A 95 -1.94 -27.83 -6.02
CA PRO A 95 -3.12 -28.13 -5.23
C PRO A 95 -4.20 -27.07 -5.45
N SER A 96 -5.40 -27.53 -5.80
CA SER A 96 -6.59 -26.69 -5.94
C SER A 96 -7.63 -27.09 -4.90
N PRO A 97 -8.41 -26.14 -4.38
CA PRO A 97 -9.50 -26.44 -3.50
C PRO A 97 -10.53 -27.33 -4.22
N PRO A 98 -11.09 -28.35 -3.56
CA PRO A 98 -12.14 -29.18 -4.13
C PRO A 98 -13.29 -28.33 -4.68
N ASN A 99 -13.83 -28.69 -5.83
CA ASN A 99 -14.99 -28.01 -6.44
C ASN A 99 -14.83 -26.50 -6.63
N ASN A 100 -13.60 -26.00 -6.82
CA ASN A 100 -13.30 -24.56 -6.90
C ASN A 100 -13.84 -23.78 -5.69
N ALA A 101 -13.73 -24.36 -4.49
CA ALA A 101 -14.18 -23.73 -3.26
C ALA A 101 -13.67 -22.27 -3.16
N SER A 102 -14.52 -21.37 -2.68
CA SER A 102 -14.12 -19.98 -2.48
C SER A 102 -13.21 -19.85 -1.26
N LEU A 103 -12.47 -18.74 -1.17
CA LEU A 103 -11.65 -18.47 0.01
C LEU A 103 -12.51 -18.45 1.29
N ALA A 104 -13.70 -17.85 1.20
CA ALA A 104 -14.62 -17.76 2.32
C ALA A 104 -15.11 -19.14 2.77
N SER A 105 -15.37 -20.07 1.83
CA SER A 105 -15.84 -21.42 2.17
C SER A 105 -14.80 -22.27 2.91
N LEU A 106 -13.52 -21.89 2.87
CA LEU A 106 -12.48 -22.53 3.68
C LEU A 106 -12.53 -22.11 5.16
N ALA A 107 -13.18 -20.98 5.48
CA ALA A 107 -13.33 -20.51 6.85
C ALA A 107 -14.34 -21.36 7.64
N PRO A 108 -14.23 -21.43 8.98
CA PRO A 108 -15.09 -22.27 9.82
C PRO A 108 -16.60 -22.15 9.56
N ASN A 109 -17.07 -20.93 9.25
CA ASN A 109 -18.48 -20.61 9.01
C ASN A 109 -18.75 -20.12 7.57
N ALA A 110 -17.94 -20.54 6.60
CA ALA A 110 -17.97 -20.05 5.22
C ALA A 110 -17.89 -18.51 5.10
N SER A 111 -17.31 -17.85 6.11
CA SER A 111 -17.18 -16.41 6.20
C SER A 111 -15.82 -16.06 6.78
N LEU A 112 -15.16 -15.07 6.18
CA LEU A 112 -13.94 -14.48 6.70
C LEU A 112 -14.22 -13.52 7.87
N LEU A 113 -15.49 -13.13 8.06
CA LEU A 113 -15.91 -12.34 9.22
C LEU A 113 -15.96 -13.23 10.46
N GLY A 114 -15.54 -12.69 11.60
CA GLY A 114 -15.57 -13.41 12.89
C GLY A 114 -14.40 -14.37 13.11
N ILE A 115 -13.34 -14.30 12.30
CA ILE A 115 -12.03 -14.88 12.61
C ILE A 115 -11.31 -13.93 13.58
N ASP A 116 -11.75 -13.93 14.83
CA ASP A 116 -11.41 -12.96 15.88
C ASP A 116 -10.60 -13.56 17.04
N THR A 117 -10.27 -14.86 16.96
CA THR A 117 -9.46 -15.57 17.96
C THR A 117 -8.29 -16.30 17.28
N PRO A 118 -7.17 -16.50 18.00
CA PRO A 118 -6.05 -17.29 17.48
C PRO A 118 -6.46 -18.71 17.05
N GLN A 119 -7.37 -19.36 17.79
CA GLN A 119 -7.90 -20.69 17.44
C GLN A 119 -8.55 -20.67 16.06
N LYS A 120 -9.55 -19.79 15.84
CA LYS A 120 -10.24 -19.68 14.54
C LYS A 120 -9.30 -19.32 13.41
N LEU A 121 -8.28 -18.49 13.67
CA LEU A 121 -7.25 -18.15 12.69
C LEU A 121 -6.43 -19.37 12.28
N LEU A 122 -6.01 -20.20 13.24
CA LEU A 122 -5.25 -21.42 12.97
C LEU A 122 -6.12 -22.49 12.29
N ASP A 123 -7.39 -22.62 12.67
CA ASP A 123 -8.37 -23.51 12.01
C ASP A 123 -8.62 -23.09 10.55
N PHE A 124 -8.69 -21.79 10.27
CA PHE A 124 -8.76 -21.29 8.90
C PHE A 124 -7.44 -21.53 8.15
N ALA A 125 -6.31 -21.21 8.78
CA ALA A 125 -5.00 -21.40 8.19
C ALA A 125 -4.77 -22.86 7.79
N SER A 126 -5.18 -23.84 8.62
CA SER A 126 -4.98 -25.25 8.31
C SER A 126 -5.64 -25.71 7.01
N ARG A 127 -6.77 -25.07 6.64
CA ARG A 127 -7.51 -25.34 5.40
C ARG A 127 -7.03 -24.51 4.22
N PHE A 128 -6.34 -23.40 4.49
CA PHE A 128 -5.94 -22.41 3.48
C PHE A 128 -4.48 -22.58 3.00
N VAL A 129 -3.54 -22.90 3.90
CA VAL A 129 -2.09 -22.82 3.62
C VAL A 129 -1.62 -23.76 2.51
N LEU A 130 -2.31 -24.88 2.29
CA LEU A 130 -2.02 -25.80 1.17
C LEU A 130 -2.17 -25.11 -0.19
N TYR A 131 -3.10 -24.15 -0.30
CA TYR A 131 -3.41 -23.42 -1.53
C TYR A 131 -2.69 -22.06 -1.61
N ASN A 132 -1.96 -21.69 -0.55
CA ASN A 132 -1.33 -20.39 -0.39
C ASN A 132 0.08 -20.53 0.20
N GLN A 133 0.91 -21.32 -0.48
CA GLN A 133 2.30 -21.58 -0.09
C GLN A 133 3.17 -20.31 -0.20
N PRO A 134 4.35 -20.30 0.46
CA PRO A 134 5.34 -19.25 0.25
C PRO A 134 5.64 -18.99 -1.23
N GLU A 135 5.73 -17.71 -1.57
CA GLU A 135 6.11 -17.24 -2.92
C GLU A 135 7.47 -17.81 -3.35
N LEU A 136 8.44 -17.79 -2.44
CA LEU A 136 9.75 -18.38 -2.66
C LEU A 136 9.67 -19.89 -2.43
N ALA A 137 9.86 -20.67 -3.50
CA ALA A 137 9.86 -22.12 -3.45
C ALA A 137 10.83 -22.68 -2.39
N SER A 138 11.99 -22.03 -2.21
CA SER A 138 13.00 -22.40 -1.21
C SER A 138 12.54 -22.26 0.25
N GLU A 139 11.46 -21.51 0.52
CA GLU A 139 10.91 -21.36 1.87
C GLU A 139 9.79 -22.36 2.17
N ARG A 140 9.25 -23.07 1.16
CA ARG A 140 8.06 -23.93 1.32
C ARG A 140 8.27 -25.02 2.36
N GLN A 141 9.40 -25.74 2.31
CA GLN A 141 9.71 -26.78 3.31
C GLN A 141 9.88 -26.21 4.72
N ARG A 142 10.62 -25.10 4.86
CA ARG A 142 10.85 -24.47 6.16
C ARG A 142 9.56 -24.01 6.80
N VAL A 143 8.70 -23.32 6.05
CA VAL A 143 7.40 -22.83 6.54
C VAL A 143 6.47 -23.98 6.87
N ALA A 144 6.39 -25.02 6.03
CA ALA A 144 5.60 -26.21 6.32
C ALA A 144 6.05 -26.89 7.62
N GLY A 145 7.36 -27.00 7.87
CA GLY A 145 7.90 -27.53 9.12
C GLY A 145 7.50 -26.71 10.36
N ILE A 146 7.56 -25.39 10.27
CA ILE A 146 7.14 -24.48 11.36
C ILE A 146 5.63 -24.62 11.62
N LEU A 147 4.80 -24.64 10.57
CA LEU A 147 3.35 -24.80 10.70
C LEU A 147 3.00 -26.18 11.30
N GLY A 148 3.68 -27.25 10.88
CA GLY A 148 3.53 -28.59 11.44
C GLY A 148 3.86 -28.63 12.94
N GLN A 149 4.97 -28.03 13.36
CA GLN A 149 5.32 -27.90 14.79
C GLN A 149 4.30 -27.06 15.58
N ALA A 150 3.68 -26.07 14.93
CA ALA A 150 2.62 -25.28 15.52
C ALA A 150 1.28 -26.04 15.60
N GLY A 151 1.16 -27.25 15.02
CA GLY A 151 -0.04 -28.07 15.05
C GLY A 151 -0.90 -28.01 13.80
N ILE A 152 -0.44 -27.36 12.72
CA ILE A 152 -1.14 -27.31 11.42
C ILE A 152 -0.60 -28.41 10.52
N TYR A 153 -1.44 -29.43 10.26
CA TYR A 153 -1.15 -30.49 9.29
C TYR A 153 -2.45 -31.12 8.79
N ASP A 154 -2.41 -31.64 7.57
CA ASP A 154 -3.53 -32.41 6.97
C ASP A 154 -4.90 -31.70 7.02
N GLY A 155 -4.93 -30.40 6.70
CA GLY A 155 -6.18 -29.63 6.69
C GLY A 155 -6.72 -29.25 8.07
N ALA A 156 -6.10 -29.72 9.15
CA ALA A 156 -6.55 -29.54 10.52
C ALA A 156 -5.54 -28.77 11.38
N TYR A 157 -6.04 -28.15 12.44
CA TYR A 157 -5.25 -27.58 13.50
C TYR A 157 -5.48 -28.37 14.79
N THR A 158 -4.39 -28.88 15.37
CA THR A 158 -4.40 -29.52 16.68
C THR A 158 -3.43 -28.78 17.58
N SER A 159 -3.94 -28.19 18.67
CA SER A 159 -3.09 -27.41 19.57
C SER A 159 -2.01 -28.28 20.23
N PRO A 160 -0.72 -27.91 20.16
CA PRO A 160 0.32 -28.65 20.85
C PRO A 160 0.12 -28.62 22.36
N THR A 161 0.43 -29.72 23.04
CA THR A 161 0.27 -29.86 24.49
C THR A 161 0.98 -28.73 25.24
N GLY A 162 0.26 -28.05 26.14
CA GLY A 162 0.80 -26.98 26.98
C GLY A 162 0.88 -25.60 26.31
N VAL A 163 0.44 -25.46 25.06
CA VAL A 163 0.42 -24.15 24.38
C VAL A 163 -0.80 -23.33 24.81
N ASN A 164 -0.54 -22.12 25.32
CA ASN A 164 -1.57 -21.09 25.50
C ASN A 164 -1.59 -20.17 24.28
N LEU A 165 -2.66 -20.21 23.48
CA LEU A 165 -2.75 -19.45 22.24
C LEU A 165 -2.83 -17.94 22.42
N THR A 166 -3.41 -17.47 23.53
CA THR A 166 -3.40 -16.04 23.86
C THR A 166 -1.98 -15.56 24.13
N GLN A 167 -1.18 -16.35 24.85
CA GLN A 167 0.23 -16.04 25.07
C GLN A 167 1.03 -16.11 23.76
N ALA A 168 0.81 -17.16 22.95
CA ALA A 168 1.49 -17.32 21.67
C ALA A 168 1.20 -16.15 20.71
N ALA A 169 -0.05 -15.70 20.62
CA ALA A 169 -0.44 -14.54 19.81
C ALA A 169 0.23 -13.24 20.30
N ARG A 170 0.34 -13.02 21.61
CA ARG A 170 1.08 -11.87 22.17
C ARG A 170 2.55 -11.91 21.78
N ILE A 171 3.21 -13.07 21.92
CA ILE A 171 4.62 -13.25 21.53
C ILE A 171 4.81 -13.00 20.03
N ALA A 172 3.92 -13.53 19.19
CA ALA A 172 3.95 -13.32 17.76
C ALA A 172 3.85 -11.82 17.41
N ASN A 173 2.88 -11.11 17.97
CA ASN A 173 2.72 -9.67 17.76
C ASN A 173 3.95 -8.88 18.23
N SER A 174 4.49 -9.18 19.42
CA SER A 174 5.71 -8.53 19.91
C SER A 174 6.92 -8.81 19.00
N SER A 175 7.05 -10.03 18.46
CA SER A 175 8.13 -10.37 17.52
C SER A 175 8.01 -9.61 16.20
N ILE A 176 6.79 -9.42 15.68
CA ILE A 176 6.52 -8.60 14.50
C ILE A 176 6.92 -7.16 14.77
N THR A 177 6.47 -6.59 15.90
CA THR A 177 6.84 -5.23 16.29
C THR A 177 8.35 -5.06 16.43
N ALA A 178 9.03 -5.98 17.13
CA ALA A 178 10.48 -5.92 17.33
C ALA A 178 11.26 -5.96 16.00
N ASP A 179 10.81 -6.77 15.05
CA ASP A 179 11.44 -6.86 13.73
C ASP A 179 11.22 -5.61 12.90
N VAL A 180 9.98 -5.12 12.77
CA VAL A 180 9.70 -3.93 11.94
C VAL A 180 10.23 -2.63 12.55
N THR A 181 10.43 -2.58 13.87
CA THR A 181 11.03 -1.43 14.56
C THR A 181 12.56 -1.51 14.65
N ASN A 182 13.17 -2.62 14.22
CA ASN A 182 14.62 -2.77 14.20
C ASN A 182 15.25 -1.68 13.32
N PRO A 183 16.23 -0.90 13.82
CA PRO A 183 16.91 0.13 13.03
C PRO A 183 17.54 -0.38 11.74
N ALA A 184 17.90 -1.66 11.64
CA ALA A 184 18.43 -2.28 10.41
C ALA A 184 17.38 -2.36 9.28
N ASN A 185 16.09 -2.37 9.64
CA ASN A 185 14.97 -2.48 8.71
C ASN A 185 14.36 -1.12 8.35
N ILE A 186 14.87 -0.04 8.93
CA ILE A 186 14.39 1.33 8.79
C ILE A 186 15.48 2.24 8.21
N ARG A 187 15.09 3.20 7.38
CA ARG A 187 15.95 4.30 6.94
C ARG A 187 15.48 5.60 7.57
N LYS A 188 16.25 6.12 8.53
CA LYS A 188 16.02 7.46 9.09
C LYS A 188 16.21 8.51 8.00
N GLN A 189 15.36 9.50 8.02
CA GLN A 189 15.40 10.67 7.16
C GLN A 189 15.57 11.91 8.04
N SER A 190 15.71 13.08 7.42
CA SER A 190 15.74 14.34 8.16
C SER A 190 14.42 14.60 8.89
N ASN A 191 14.44 15.48 9.89
CA ASN A 191 13.25 15.98 10.58
C ASN A 191 12.34 14.89 11.19
N ASP A 192 12.93 13.89 11.85
CA ASP A 192 12.24 12.76 12.52
C ASP A 192 11.39 11.87 11.60
N TRP A 193 11.60 11.94 10.29
CA TRP A 193 10.95 11.05 9.34
C TRP A 193 11.71 9.75 9.18
N GLN A 194 10.99 8.72 8.75
CA GLN A 194 11.56 7.42 8.46
C GLN A 194 10.76 6.68 7.39
N VAL A 195 11.46 5.83 6.64
CA VAL A 195 10.86 4.90 5.67
C VAL A 195 11.39 3.49 5.93
N SER A 196 10.56 2.47 5.69
CA SER A 196 11.01 1.09 5.75
C SER A 196 12.02 0.79 4.62
N THR A 197 12.94 -0.14 4.85
CA THR A 197 13.80 -0.64 3.77
C THR A 197 12.98 -1.35 2.69
N ALA A 198 13.55 -1.48 1.47
CA ALA A 198 12.81 -1.99 0.31
C ALA A 198 12.21 -3.39 0.52
N GLY A 199 12.92 -4.28 1.23
CA GLY A 199 12.42 -5.64 1.54
C GLY A 199 11.27 -5.69 2.56
N TYR A 200 10.85 -4.55 3.09
CA TYR A 200 9.73 -4.40 4.02
C TYR A 200 8.57 -3.62 3.38
N GLN A 201 8.57 -3.48 2.04
CA GLN A 201 7.52 -2.76 1.31
C GLN A 201 7.15 -3.50 0.01
N GLY A 202 5.93 -4.05 -0.04
CA GLY A 202 5.35 -4.72 -1.21
C GLY A 202 5.96 -6.09 -1.54
N ASN A 203 7.27 -6.16 -1.73
CA ASN A 203 8.01 -7.39 -2.06
C ASN A 203 8.83 -7.87 -0.85
N PHE A 204 8.21 -8.70 -0.02
CA PHE A 204 8.79 -9.06 1.29
C PHE A 204 9.81 -10.19 1.23
N GLY A 205 9.75 -11.07 0.23
CA GLY A 205 10.60 -12.26 0.16
C GLY A 205 10.54 -13.08 1.46
N LYS A 206 11.64 -13.10 2.21
CA LYS A 206 11.76 -13.84 3.48
C LYS A 206 11.37 -13.02 4.72
N ASN A 207 11.07 -11.74 4.58
CA ASN A 207 10.74 -10.84 5.69
C ASN A 207 9.27 -11.03 6.14
N TYR A 208 8.98 -12.19 6.74
CA TYR A 208 7.62 -12.57 7.13
C TYR A 208 7.01 -11.63 8.17
N ALA A 209 7.79 -11.08 9.10
CA ALA A 209 7.31 -10.11 10.07
C ALA A 209 6.91 -8.79 9.41
N GLY A 210 7.72 -8.28 8.46
CA GLY A 210 7.33 -7.16 7.59
C GLY A 210 6.02 -7.44 6.83
N ARG A 211 5.92 -8.61 6.20
CA ARG A 211 4.69 -9.03 5.48
C ARG A 211 3.48 -9.10 6.40
N ALA A 212 3.63 -9.65 7.61
CA ALA A 212 2.55 -9.75 8.59
C ALA A 212 2.13 -8.37 9.11
N SER A 213 3.09 -7.50 9.45
CA SER A 213 2.83 -6.13 9.87
C SER A 213 2.02 -5.35 8.84
N VAL A 214 2.35 -5.50 7.55
CA VAL A 214 1.63 -4.83 6.46
C VAL A 214 0.25 -5.45 6.24
N ALA A 215 0.10 -6.76 6.35
CA ALA A 215 -1.20 -7.41 6.28
C ALA A 215 -2.16 -6.95 7.40
N ILE A 216 -1.63 -6.65 8.58
CA ILE A 216 -2.39 -6.11 9.72
C ILE A 216 -2.74 -4.62 9.52
N ALA A 217 -1.78 -3.81 9.08
CA ALA A 217 -1.88 -2.35 9.15
C ALA A 217 -2.18 -1.63 7.83
N GLY A 218 -1.96 -2.26 6.67
CA GLY A 218 -1.95 -1.58 5.38
C GLY A 218 -1.91 -2.52 4.18
N TYR A 219 -2.85 -3.49 4.14
CA TYR A 219 -2.96 -4.53 3.11
C TYR A 219 -2.80 -3.97 1.68
N GLN A 220 -2.14 -4.75 0.80
CA GLN A 220 -1.79 -4.35 -0.58
C GLN A 220 -0.89 -3.10 -0.68
N GLN A 221 0.06 -2.96 0.25
CA GLN A 221 1.18 -2.04 0.05
C GLN A 221 1.93 -2.36 -1.25
N LEU A 222 2.27 -1.31 -2.00
CA LEU A 222 3.05 -1.41 -3.22
C LEU A 222 4.56 -1.38 -2.92
N PRO A 223 5.41 -1.91 -3.82
CA PRO A 223 6.86 -1.83 -3.68
C PRO A 223 7.36 -0.38 -3.59
N ALA A 224 8.51 -0.18 -2.92
CA ALA A 224 9.11 1.13 -2.68
C ALA A 224 9.38 1.94 -3.97
N GLN A 225 9.55 1.28 -5.11
CA GLN A 225 9.73 1.92 -6.42
C GLN A 225 8.43 2.53 -6.95
N GLN A 226 7.27 2.03 -6.52
CA GLN A 226 5.96 2.54 -6.93
C GLN A 226 5.42 3.54 -5.92
N VAL A 227 5.49 3.23 -4.61
CA VAL A 227 5.02 4.14 -3.56
C VAL A 227 5.88 3.99 -2.30
N LEU A 228 6.32 5.12 -1.75
CA LEU A 228 6.83 5.20 -0.38
C LEU A 228 5.76 5.74 0.56
N TYR A 229 5.77 5.22 1.78
CA TYR A 229 4.92 5.67 2.88
C TYR A 229 5.78 6.10 4.06
N PRO A 230 6.27 7.36 4.07
CA PRO A 230 7.05 7.84 5.19
C PRO A 230 6.21 8.05 6.45
N GLY A 231 6.74 7.60 7.58
CA GLY A 231 6.21 7.86 8.91
C GLY A 231 7.00 8.99 9.60
N TYR A 232 6.30 9.87 10.30
CA TYR A 232 6.89 10.90 11.14
C TYR A 232 6.83 10.46 12.60
N ARG A 233 7.98 10.31 13.26
CA ARG A 233 8.10 9.75 14.61
C ARG A 233 7.39 8.39 14.77
N SER A 234 7.19 7.67 13.67
CA SER A 234 6.52 6.38 13.62
C SER A 234 7.10 5.52 12.49
N THR A 235 7.01 4.21 12.63
CA THR A 235 7.35 3.27 11.56
C THR A 235 6.11 2.92 10.75
N GLY A 236 6.24 2.98 9.42
CA GLY A 236 5.20 2.54 8.50
C GLY A 236 4.31 3.67 8.02
N PHE A 237 3.04 3.34 7.75
CA PHE A 237 2.13 4.17 6.96
C PHE A 237 1.53 5.34 7.71
N THR A 238 1.36 5.18 9.02
CA THR A 238 0.45 6.01 9.81
C THR A 238 1.25 6.78 10.85
N SER A 239 1.12 8.10 10.81
CA SER A 239 1.64 8.99 11.84
C SER A 239 0.46 9.53 12.63
N GLN A 240 0.54 9.56 13.96
CA GLN A 240 -0.54 10.00 14.83
C GLN A 240 -0.16 11.29 15.55
N PHE A 241 -1.13 12.16 15.79
CA PHE A 241 -0.92 13.40 16.54
C PHE A 241 -2.16 13.78 17.35
N SER A 242 -1.91 14.47 18.47
CA SER A 242 -2.93 15.05 19.33
C SER A 242 -2.59 16.53 19.58
N LEU A 243 -3.53 17.42 19.25
CA LEU A 243 -3.41 18.86 19.42
C LEU A 243 -4.14 19.33 20.69
N ALA A 244 -3.49 20.18 21.48
CA ALA A 244 -4.18 20.91 22.54
C ALA A 244 -5.15 21.97 21.99
N GLU A 245 -5.90 22.65 22.87
CA GLU A 245 -7.01 23.52 22.47
C GLU A 245 -6.65 24.56 21.41
N ASN A 246 -5.51 25.24 21.61
CA ASN A 246 -5.00 26.33 20.77
C ASN A 246 -3.77 25.93 19.96
N GLN A 247 -3.62 24.65 19.60
CA GLN A 247 -2.49 24.18 18.83
C GLN A 247 -2.87 23.78 17.42
N SER A 248 -1.91 23.98 16.51
CA SER A 248 -1.91 23.51 15.13
C SER A 248 -0.56 22.87 14.81
N LEU A 249 -0.46 22.13 13.70
CA LEU A 249 0.82 21.75 13.13
C LEU A 249 1.13 22.59 11.90
N LEU A 250 2.37 23.07 11.83
CA LEU A 250 2.91 23.71 10.64
C LEU A 250 3.96 22.79 10.02
N TRP A 251 3.68 22.35 8.80
CA TRP A 251 4.61 21.57 7.99
C TRP A 251 5.34 22.51 7.06
N THR A 252 6.66 22.57 7.15
CA THR A 252 7.50 23.37 6.26
C THR A 252 8.25 22.43 5.32
N PHE A 253 7.89 22.45 4.05
CA PHE A 253 8.60 21.77 2.98
C PHE A 253 9.73 22.69 2.51
N SER A 254 10.95 22.19 2.40
CA SER A 254 12.07 22.98 1.86
C SER A 254 11.97 23.19 0.34
N GLY A 255 11.17 22.36 -0.32
CA GLY A 255 10.95 22.33 -1.76
C GLY A 255 9.97 21.22 -2.12
N LYS A 256 9.60 21.16 -3.40
CA LYS A 256 8.70 20.15 -3.97
C LYS A 256 9.27 18.75 -3.72
N PRO A 257 8.48 17.79 -3.19
CA PRO A 257 8.90 16.40 -3.10
C PRO A 257 9.33 15.87 -4.49
N PRO A 258 10.55 15.31 -4.63
CA PRO A 258 11.06 14.83 -5.91
C PRO A 258 10.44 13.48 -6.28
N VAL A 259 9.32 13.55 -6.99
CA VAL A 259 8.61 12.44 -7.62
C VAL A 259 8.74 12.53 -9.15
N GLN A 260 8.68 11.38 -9.84
CA GLN A 260 8.84 11.30 -11.29
C GLN A 260 7.57 11.75 -12.00
N ALA A 261 7.35 13.06 -12.09
CA ALA A 261 6.13 13.64 -12.67
C ALA A 261 5.91 13.22 -14.14
N GLN A 262 6.99 13.01 -14.91
CA GLN A 262 6.90 12.53 -16.29
C GLN A 262 6.35 11.10 -16.39
N ASP A 263 6.49 10.32 -15.32
CA ASP A 263 5.99 8.95 -15.20
C ASP A 263 4.73 8.88 -14.31
N PHE A 264 3.94 9.96 -14.30
CA PHE A 264 2.71 10.11 -13.50
C PHE A 264 2.91 10.01 -11.98
N GLY A 265 4.15 10.14 -11.50
CA GLY A 265 4.48 10.25 -10.09
C GLY A 265 3.85 11.47 -9.44
N PHE A 266 3.56 11.35 -8.15
CA PHE A 266 2.96 12.43 -7.36
C PHE A 266 3.13 12.24 -5.86
N TRP A 267 2.84 13.27 -5.07
CA TRP A 267 2.82 13.14 -3.60
C TRP A 267 1.47 13.53 -3.01
N SER A 268 1.17 13.00 -1.82
CA SER A 268 0.03 13.44 -1.04
C SER A 268 0.27 13.27 0.46
N VAL A 269 -0.40 14.10 1.25
CA VAL A 269 -0.62 13.94 2.68
C VAL A 269 -2.12 13.88 2.89
N THR A 270 -2.63 12.78 3.45
CA THR A 270 -4.06 12.59 3.75
C THR A 270 -4.25 12.48 5.25
N VAL A 271 -5.28 13.14 5.79
CA VAL A 271 -5.60 13.12 7.22
C VAL A 271 -6.86 12.31 7.49
N TYR A 272 -6.87 11.64 8.64
CA TYR A 272 -7.95 10.78 9.10
C TYR A 272 -8.27 11.08 10.56
N GLY A 273 -9.53 10.93 10.95
CA GLY A 273 -9.98 11.05 12.32
C GLY A 273 -9.40 9.96 13.23
N ASP A 274 -9.75 10.02 14.50
CA ASP A 274 -9.44 8.96 15.47
C ASP A 274 -10.04 7.60 15.04
N ASP A 275 -11.23 7.64 14.44
CA ASP A 275 -11.95 6.53 13.82
C ASP A 275 -11.31 6.00 12.51
N GLN A 276 -10.22 6.60 12.04
CA GLN A 276 -9.53 6.31 10.78
C GLN A 276 -10.36 6.58 9.50
N TYR A 277 -11.45 7.37 9.60
CA TYR A 277 -12.19 7.87 8.44
C TYR A 277 -11.75 9.28 8.04
N LEU A 278 -12.15 9.72 6.84
CA LEU A 278 -11.86 11.08 6.39
C LEU A 278 -12.62 12.09 7.23
N ILE A 279 -11.96 13.19 7.59
CA ILE A 279 -12.51 14.22 8.46
C ILE A 279 -13.42 15.16 7.64
N PRO A 280 -14.75 15.22 7.91
CA PRO A 280 -15.62 16.19 7.29
C PRO A 280 -15.20 17.61 7.65
N ASN A 281 -15.18 18.53 6.68
CA ASN A 281 -14.75 19.90 6.91
C ASN A 281 -15.38 20.89 5.90
N PRO A 282 -15.40 22.20 6.23
CA PRO A 282 -16.12 23.20 5.43
C PRO A 282 -15.65 23.34 3.98
N ILE A 283 -14.41 22.96 3.66
CA ILE A 283 -13.84 23.07 2.32
C ILE A 283 -13.74 21.72 1.59
N GLY A 284 -14.29 20.65 2.18
CA GLY A 284 -14.29 19.30 1.59
C GLY A 284 -12.90 18.73 1.31
N ARG A 285 -11.87 19.13 2.07
CA ARG A 285 -10.47 18.78 1.84
C ARG A 285 -9.96 17.77 2.87
N SER A 286 -9.62 16.57 2.43
CA SER A 286 -9.00 15.55 3.30
C SER A 286 -7.53 15.28 2.97
N SER A 287 -6.99 15.92 1.94
CA SER A 287 -5.58 15.79 1.56
C SER A 287 -5.01 17.07 0.95
N VAL A 288 -3.69 17.18 1.02
CA VAL A 288 -2.88 18.14 0.24
C VAL A 288 -1.89 17.36 -0.62
N SER A 289 -1.68 17.83 -1.85
CA SER A 289 -0.81 17.19 -2.84
C SER A 289 -0.25 18.22 -3.83
N ASP A 290 0.56 17.74 -4.77
CA ASP A 290 0.91 18.47 -6.00
C ASP A 290 -0.29 18.78 -6.93
N ARG A 291 -1.50 18.31 -6.59
CA ARG A 291 -2.76 18.66 -7.27
C ARG A 291 -3.61 19.65 -6.49
N THR A 292 -3.14 20.10 -5.33
CA THR A 292 -3.77 21.20 -4.57
C THR A 292 -3.34 22.54 -5.17
N TRP A 293 -3.95 22.93 -6.29
CA TRP A 293 -3.51 24.10 -7.08
C TRP A 293 -3.68 25.46 -6.42
N ASN A 294 -4.41 25.54 -5.31
CA ASN A 294 -4.49 26.77 -4.53
C ASN A 294 -3.37 26.93 -3.49
N LEU A 295 -2.50 25.93 -3.32
CA LEU A 295 -1.31 25.96 -2.45
C LEU A 295 -0.30 27.02 -2.92
N THR A 296 0.17 27.87 -2.01
CA THR A 296 1.11 28.96 -2.29
C THR A 296 2.46 28.78 -1.60
N TYR A 297 3.50 29.44 -2.10
CA TYR A 297 4.79 29.56 -1.41
C TYR A 297 4.69 30.49 -0.19
N GLN A 298 5.60 30.34 0.78
CA GLN A 298 5.54 31.02 2.09
C GLN A 298 5.58 32.55 2.01
N GLU A 299 6.13 33.13 0.94
CA GLU A 299 6.38 34.57 0.81
C GLU A 299 5.75 35.17 -0.48
N SER A 300 4.78 34.47 -1.07
CA SER A 300 4.12 34.96 -2.29
C SER A 300 2.76 34.30 -2.51
N ASP A 301 1.82 35.00 -3.12
CA ASP A 301 0.54 34.41 -3.57
C ASP A 301 0.68 33.50 -4.81
N GLN A 302 1.91 33.33 -5.31
CA GLN A 302 2.19 32.44 -6.43
C GLN A 302 1.96 30.99 -6.03
N LYS A 303 1.23 30.27 -6.90
CA LYS A 303 0.89 28.86 -6.66
C LYS A 303 2.12 27.96 -6.83
N VAL A 304 2.21 26.92 -5.99
CA VAL A 304 3.29 25.92 -6.04
C VAL A 304 3.13 25.00 -7.25
N TYR A 305 1.87 24.66 -7.56
CA TYR A 305 1.45 23.77 -8.64
C TYR A 305 0.24 24.33 -9.36
N GLY A 306 0.01 23.88 -10.60
CA GLY A 306 -1.12 24.27 -11.43
C GLY A 306 -0.70 24.69 -12.83
N PRO A 307 -1.66 24.81 -13.76
CA PRO A 307 -1.40 25.10 -15.17
C PRO A 307 -0.70 26.45 -15.40
N ASP A 308 -0.98 27.44 -14.55
CA ASP A 308 -0.48 28.81 -14.69
C ASP A 308 0.77 29.08 -13.82
N THR A 309 1.47 28.03 -13.38
CA THR A 309 2.65 28.17 -12.52
C THR A 309 3.96 28.12 -13.30
N ASN A 310 5.00 28.76 -12.75
CA ASN A 310 6.36 28.52 -13.25
C ASN A 310 6.80 27.13 -12.82
N ALA A 311 6.76 26.17 -13.76
CA ALA A 311 7.12 24.77 -13.52
C ALA A 311 8.56 24.58 -13.01
N THR A 312 9.48 25.51 -13.34
CA THR A 312 10.88 25.43 -12.90
C THR A 312 11.13 26.06 -11.53
N ARG A 313 10.17 26.81 -10.99
CA ARG A 313 10.29 27.34 -9.63
C ARG A 313 10.17 26.20 -8.63
N ASP A 314 11.13 26.15 -7.73
CA ASP A 314 11.10 25.33 -6.52
C ASP A 314 11.50 26.19 -5.33
N GLY A 315 11.03 25.83 -4.15
CA GLY A 315 11.28 26.61 -2.93
C GLY A 315 10.31 26.26 -1.80
N PRO A 316 10.48 26.91 -0.65
CA PRO A 316 9.77 26.54 0.55
C PRO A 316 8.28 26.90 0.49
N PHE A 317 7.45 25.97 0.93
CA PHE A 317 6.02 26.18 1.12
C PHE A 317 5.59 25.49 2.40
N GLN A 318 4.45 25.92 2.93
CA GLN A 318 3.94 25.43 4.20
C GLN A 318 2.57 24.80 4.04
N VAL A 319 2.28 23.80 4.87
CA VAL A 319 0.93 23.22 5.02
C VAL A 319 0.54 23.34 6.48
N LEU A 320 -0.58 24.01 6.73
CA LEU A 320 -1.14 24.20 8.07
C LEU A 320 -2.16 23.10 8.34
N LEU A 321 -1.89 22.22 9.30
CA LEU A 321 -2.87 21.27 9.81
C LEU A 321 -3.47 21.88 11.07
N GLN A 322 -4.70 22.37 10.95
CA GLN A 322 -5.39 23.12 12.01
C GLN A 322 -6.83 22.59 12.17
N PRO A 323 -7.36 22.50 13.40
CA PRO A 323 -8.72 22.02 13.64
C PRO A 323 -9.77 22.64 12.73
N ALA A 324 -10.62 21.81 12.14
CA ALA A 324 -11.65 22.22 11.18
C ALA A 324 -12.64 23.25 11.77
N GLU A 325 -12.84 23.23 13.08
CA GLU A 325 -13.66 24.17 13.85
C GLU A 325 -13.08 25.58 13.97
N ILE A 326 -11.79 25.78 13.67
CA ILE A 326 -11.11 27.07 13.71
C ILE A 326 -10.46 27.34 12.35
N PRO A 327 -11.22 27.83 11.36
CA PRO A 327 -10.65 28.18 10.06
C PRO A 327 -9.58 29.29 10.20
N PRO A 328 -8.43 29.18 9.51
CA PRO A 328 -7.43 30.23 9.51
C PRO A 328 -7.86 31.40 8.61
N PRO A 329 -7.15 32.55 8.66
CA PRO A 329 -7.38 33.66 7.76
C PRO A 329 -7.33 33.28 6.28
N ALA A 330 -7.96 34.11 5.42
CA ALA A 330 -8.15 33.81 4.00
C ALA A 330 -6.85 33.49 3.24
N ASN A 331 -5.73 34.14 3.60
CA ASN A 331 -4.42 33.88 2.98
C ASN A 331 -3.88 32.46 3.26
N TRP A 332 -4.34 31.79 4.32
CA TRP A 332 -3.96 30.41 4.64
C TRP A 332 -4.88 29.35 4.02
N THR A 333 -6.05 29.73 3.50
CA THR A 333 -7.05 28.76 3.02
C THR A 333 -6.48 27.83 1.93
N GLY A 334 -5.57 28.31 1.10
CA GLY A 334 -4.86 27.51 0.10
C GLY A 334 -3.97 26.42 0.71
N ASN A 335 -3.33 26.73 1.82
CA ASN A 335 -2.30 25.92 2.48
C ASN A 335 -2.84 25.16 3.70
N TRP A 336 -4.11 25.35 4.03
CA TRP A 336 -4.78 24.70 5.14
C TRP A 336 -5.26 23.30 4.78
N LEU A 337 -4.95 22.34 5.65
CA LEU A 337 -5.50 21.01 5.69
C LEU A 337 -6.30 20.85 6.99
N PRO A 338 -7.64 20.89 6.94
CA PRO A 338 -8.47 20.75 8.14
C PRO A 338 -8.27 19.40 8.82
N VAL A 339 -8.10 19.41 10.16
CA VAL A 339 -7.95 18.20 10.98
C VAL A 339 -8.93 18.17 12.15
N SER A 340 -9.04 17.05 12.83
CA SER A 340 -9.59 16.93 14.19
C SER A 340 -8.47 17.15 15.21
N ARG A 341 -8.81 17.23 16.51
CA ARG A 341 -7.79 17.37 17.57
C ARG A 341 -6.89 16.14 17.70
N ASN A 342 -7.49 14.96 17.63
CA ASN A 342 -6.79 13.70 17.51
C ASN A 342 -6.95 13.23 16.07
N PHE A 343 -5.85 12.99 15.38
CA PHE A 343 -5.87 12.57 13.99
C PHE A 343 -4.67 11.71 13.66
N SER A 344 -4.79 10.95 12.57
CA SER A 344 -3.65 10.35 11.91
C SER A 344 -3.45 10.98 10.53
N PHE A 345 -2.23 10.88 10.01
CA PHE A 345 -1.95 11.22 8.62
C PHE A 345 -1.10 10.15 7.95
N ILE A 346 -1.31 10.02 6.64
CA ILE A 346 -0.55 9.12 5.77
C ILE A 346 0.05 9.96 4.66
N THR A 347 1.38 9.93 4.60
CA THR A 347 2.16 10.54 3.51
C THR A 347 2.43 9.48 2.44
N ARG A 348 2.25 9.84 1.17
CA ARG A 348 2.47 8.93 0.04
C ARG A 348 3.27 9.61 -1.04
N TRP A 349 4.36 9.00 -1.47
CA TRP A 349 5.18 9.46 -2.58
C TRP A 349 5.16 8.40 -3.68
N TYR A 350 4.40 8.69 -4.73
CA TYR A 350 4.21 7.82 -5.90
C TYR A 350 5.32 8.06 -6.91
N VAL A 351 5.90 6.97 -7.40
CA VAL A 351 7.04 6.94 -8.32
C VAL A 351 8.18 7.85 -7.83
N PRO A 352 8.71 7.60 -6.62
CA PRO A 352 9.69 8.48 -5.99
C PRO A 352 11.04 8.47 -6.73
N TYR A 353 11.76 9.60 -6.72
CA TYR A 353 13.18 9.60 -7.07
C TYR A 353 14.03 9.00 -5.93
N PRO A 354 15.24 8.46 -6.23
CA PRO A 354 16.14 7.94 -5.19
C PRO A 354 16.47 8.92 -4.06
N ALA A 355 16.43 10.24 -4.34
CA ALA A 355 16.61 11.33 -3.38
C ALA A 355 15.75 11.18 -2.11
N LEU A 356 14.57 10.56 -2.27
CA LEU A 356 13.59 10.34 -1.20
C LEU A 356 13.96 9.23 -0.22
N THR A 357 15.01 8.46 -0.50
CA THR A 357 15.45 7.35 0.36
C THR A 357 16.95 7.35 0.68
N ASN A 358 17.76 8.12 -0.06
CA ASN A 358 19.22 8.18 0.12
C ASN A 358 19.68 9.35 1.01
N GLY A 359 18.74 10.16 1.53
CA GLY A 359 19.02 11.29 2.40
C GLY A 359 19.32 12.62 1.69
N SER A 360 19.29 12.68 0.36
CA SER A 360 19.51 13.93 -0.40
C SER A 360 18.32 14.89 -0.32
N TYR A 361 17.10 14.39 -0.14
CA TYR A 361 15.92 15.22 0.09
C TYR A 361 15.76 15.53 1.58
N VAL A 362 15.56 16.81 1.90
CA VAL A 362 15.20 17.23 3.26
C VAL A 362 13.69 17.10 3.41
N TYR A 363 13.26 16.18 4.27
CA TYR A 363 11.85 15.95 4.55
C TYR A 363 11.22 17.15 5.26
N PRO A 364 9.89 17.31 5.24
CA PRO A 364 9.23 18.47 5.83
C PRO A 364 9.51 18.58 7.33
N LYS A 365 9.84 19.78 7.81
CA LYS A 365 9.90 20.05 9.25
C LYS A 365 8.47 20.20 9.77
N ILE A 366 8.13 19.51 10.86
CA ILE A 366 6.81 19.62 11.52
C ILE A 366 7.01 20.30 12.86
N GLU A 367 6.25 21.38 13.09
CA GLU A 367 6.28 22.15 14.33
C GLU A 367 4.87 22.30 14.88
N THR A 368 4.73 22.14 16.20
CA THR A 368 3.52 22.56 16.91
C THR A 368 3.57 24.07 17.11
N ILE A 369 2.53 24.76 16.67
CA ILE A 369 2.40 26.21 16.77
C ILE A 369 1.08 26.57 17.45
N ASP A 370 0.95 27.82 17.87
CA ASP A 370 -0.35 28.36 18.25
C ASP A 370 -1.26 28.43 17.02
N THR A 371 -2.55 28.18 17.23
CA THR A 371 -3.58 28.27 16.19
C THR A 371 -3.58 29.66 15.55
N ILE A 372 -3.53 29.70 14.22
CA ILE A 372 -3.59 30.94 13.44
C ILE A 372 -5.06 31.34 13.29
N ARG A 373 -5.40 32.58 13.68
CA ARG A 373 -6.78 33.10 13.67
C ARG A 373 -6.91 34.33 12.79
#